data_AF-A0A8C0Y8G7-F1
#
_entry.id   AF-A0A8C0Y8G7-F1
#
_cell.length_a   1.000
_cell.length_b   1.000
_cell.length_c   1.000
_cell.angle_alpha   90.00
_cell.angle_beta   90.00
_cell.angle_gamma   90.00
#
_symmetry.space_group_name_H-M   'P 1'
#
loop_
_entity.id
_entity.type
_entity.pdbx_description
1 polymer ?
#
loop_
_entity_poly.entity_id
_entity_poly.type
_entity_poly.pdbx_seq_one_letter_code
_entity_poly.pdbx_strand_id
1 'polypeptide(L)'
;MEPALPMKHTSTAYKCHNKIYQQKPLSSPAQWRKEGSGFSLTLDTKDFCPEELSVRQVDRKLHVSGKSEKKHEDGKGSYSYRTQEFRRVFDLPQGVNPEAVTCSMAGGKLYIQAPLQRQLTNVTIKMFMNLLT
;
A
#
# COMPACT_ATOMS: atom_id res chain seq x y z
N MET A 1 64.72 -24.18 -7.09
CA MET A 1 63.98 -23.20 -7.92
C MET A 1 62.65 -23.84 -8.27
N GLU A 2 61.57 -23.35 -7.67
CA GLU A 2 60.22 -23.86 -7.87
C GLU A 2 59.62 -23.27 -9.16
N PRO A 3 59.00 -24.07 -10.05
CA PRO A 3 58.38 -23.54 -11.26
C PRO A 3 57.08 -22.81 -10.90
N ALA A 4 56.95 -21.56 -11.37
CA ALA A 4 55.73 -20.78 -11.21
C ALA A 4 54.53 -21.50 -11.85
N LEU A 5 53.48 -21.73 -11.05
CA LEU A 5 52.20 -22.25 -11.53
C LEU A 5 51.50 -21.22 -12.42
N PRO A 6 50.81 -21.64 -13.49
CA PRO A 6 50.11 -20.72 -14.38
C PRO A 6 48.93 -20.05 -13.65
N MET A 7 48.98 -18.72 -13.57
CA MET A 7 47.86 -17.90 -13.12
C MET A 7 46.69 -18.06 -14.11
N LYS A 8 45.64 -18.78 -13.70
CA LYS A 8 44.39 -18.79 -14.45
C LYS A 8 43.68 -17.46 -14.22
N HIS A 9 43.86 -16.53 -15.16
CA HIS A 9 43.05 -15.31 -15.24
C HIS A 9 41.60 -15.70 -15.50
N THR A 10 40.81 -15.97 -14.46
CA THR A 10 39.35 -15.96 -14.57
C THR A 10 38.86 -14.55 -14.24
N SER A 11 39.11 -13.61 -15.15
CA SER A 11 38.43 -12.32 -15.15
C SER A 11 36.97 -12.56 -15.52
N THR A 12 36.15 -12.91 -14.55
CA THR A 12 34.69 -12.75 -14.70
C THR A 12 34.38 -11.37 -14.15
N ALA A 13 34.59 -10.34 -14.95
CA ALA A 13 34.11 -9.01 -14.65
C ALA A 13 32.58 -9.05 -14.59
N TYR A 14 31.99 -9.16 -13.40
CA TYR A 14 30.55 -9.05 -13.22
C TYR A 14 30.13 -7.62 -13.58
N LYS A 15 29.59 -7.46 -14.78
CA LYS A 15 29.15 -6.18 -15.34
C LYS A 15 27.80 -5.81 -14.72
N CYS A 16 27.86 -5.10 -13.59
CA CYS A 16 26.72 -4.41 -12.96
C CYS A 16 26.57 -3.03 -13.58
N HIS A 17 25.56 -2.75 -14.41
CA HIS A 17 25.44 -1.37 -14.94
C HIS A 17 24.07 -0.69 -14.95
N ASN A 18 22.92 -1.34 -14.72
CA ASN A 18 21.63 -0.61 -14.84
C ASN A 18 20.68 -0.83 -13.65
N LYS A 19 20.44 0.24 -12.88
CA LYS A 19 19.27 0.38 -11.99
C LYS A 19 18.22 1.22 -12.71
N ILE A 20 17.07 0.63 -13.02
CA ILE A 20 15.96 1.35 -13.67
C ILE A 20 14.90 1.65 -12.62
N TYR A 21 14.70 2.93 -12.33
CA TYR A 21 13.64 3.43 -11.45
C TYR A 21 12.40 3.74 -12.27
N GLN A 22 11.26 3.16 -11.88
CA GLN A 22 9.98 3.39 -12.54
C GLN A 22 8.94 3.81 -11.50
N GLN A 23 8.50 5.07 -11.58
CA GLN A 23 7.28 5.48 -10.89
C GLN A 23 6.10 4.88 -11.65
N LYS A 24 5.44 3.88 -11.05
CA LYS A 24 4.33 3.18 -11.69
C LYS A 24 3.01 3.69 -11.10
N PRO A 25 2.16 4.38 -11.87
CA PRO A 25 0.80 4.62 -11.42
C PRO A 25 0.09 3.27 -11.23
N LEU A 26 -0.72 3.17 -10.18
CA LEU A 26 -1.57 2.00 -9.97
C LEU A 26 -2.46 1.78 -11.20
N SER A 27 -2.73 0.51 -11.51
CA SER A 27 -3.47 0.07 -12.70
C SER A 27 -4.91 0.61 -12.78
N SER A 28 -5.52 1.00 -11.65
CA SER A 28 -6.89 1.48 -11.58
C SER A 28 -7.01 2.74 -10.71
N PRO A 29 -7.90 3.69 -11.07
CA PRO A 29 -8.27 4.76 -10.14
C PRO A 29 -8.93 4.17 -8.91
N ALA A 30 -8.44 4.55 -7.73
CA ALA A 30 -9.00 4.14 -6.44
C ALA A 30 -9.72 5.34 -5.81
N GLN A 31 -10.93 5.12 -5.32
CA GLN A 31 -11.75 6.12 -4.63
C GLN A 31 -12.55 5.46 -3.52
N TRP A 32 -12.93 6.23 -2.52
CA TRP A 32 -13.83 5.77 -1.47
C TRP A 32 -15.20 5.44 -2.06
N ARG A 33 -15.76 4.31 -1.63
CA ARG A 33 -17.13 3.91 -1.91
C ARG A 33 -17.86 3.80 -0.59
N LYS A 34 -19.09 4.29 -0.54
CA LYS A 34 -19.98 4.04 0.59
C LYS A 34 -20.53 2.62 0.45
N GLU A 35 -20.39 1.82 1.51
CA GLU A 35 -20.81 0.42 1.52
C GLU A 35 -21.50 0.13 2.85
N GLY A 36 -22.82 -0.13 2.79
CA GLY A 36 -23.65 -0.31 3.99
C GLY A 36 -23.49 0.83 4.99
N SER A 37 -23.01 0.50 6.19
CA SER A 37 -22.78 1.44 7.30
C SER A 37 -21.35 2.00 7.35
N GLY A 38 -20.59 1.98 6.24
CA GLY A 38 -19.21 2.45 6.22
C GLY A 38 -18.71 2.86 4.84
N PHE A 39 -17.39 2.98 4.74
CA PHE A 39 -16.67 3.29 3.52
C PHE A 39 -15.60 2.23 3.24
N SER A 40 -15.37 1.96 1.96
CA SER A 40 -14.33 1.05 1.48
C SER A 40 -13.50 1.70 0.36
N LEU A 41 -12.21 1.40 0.35
CA LEU A 41 -11.25 1.79 -0.66
C LEU A 41 -10.43 0.55 -1.03
N THR A 42 -10.28 0.29 -2.32
CA THR A 42 -9.56 -0.88 -2.83
C THR A 42 -8.48 -0.44 -3.80
N LEU A 43 -7.26 -0.97 -3.62
CA LEU A 43 -6.12 -0.72 -4.50
C LEU A 43 -5.60 -2.05 -5.06
N ASP A 44 -5.36 -2.12 -6.36
CA ASP A 44 -4.64 -3.23 -6.99
C ASP A 44 -3.14 -3.09 -6.70
N THR A 45 -2.61 -3.98 -5.86
CA THR A 45 -1.22 -3.98 -5.39
C THR A 45 -0.48 -5.26 -5.77
N LYS A 46 -0.93 -5.99 -6.79
CA LYS A 46 -0.39 -7.30 -7.19
C LYS A 46 1.10 -7.35 -7.51
N ASP A 47 1.69 -6.21 -7.84
CA ASP A 47 3.12 -6.11 -8.15
C ASP A 47 4.01 -6.05 -6.89
N PHE A 48 3.39 -5.89 -5.70
CA PHE A 48 4.02 -5.64 -4.40
C PHE A 48 3.63 -6.70 -3.36
N CYS A 49 4.58 -7.07 -2.51
CA CYS A 49 4.37 -7.93 -1.35
C CYS A 49 3.84 -7.11 -0.15
N PRO A 50 3.17 -7.72 0.84
CA PRO A 50 2.66 -7.00 2.01
C PRO A 50 3.72 -6.15 2.71
N GLU A 51 4.95 -6.66 2.81
CA GLU A 51 6.08 -6.04 3.50
C GLU A 51 6.65 -4.84 2.73
N GLU A 52 6.37 -4.75 1.43
CA GLU A 52 6.79 -3.65 0.54
C GLU A 52 5.79 -2.47 0.56
N LEU A 53 4.64 -2.64 1.23
CA LEU A 53 3.57 -1.66 1.32
C LEU A 53 3.61 -0.90 2.64
N SER A 54 3.18 0.36 2.61
CA SER A 54 3.00 1.20 3.78
C SER A 54 1.69 1.96 3.67
N VAL A 55 0.86 1.85 4.72
CA VAL A 55 -0.34 2.66 4.94
C VAL A 55 -0.08 3.51 6.17
N ARG A 56 -0.13 4.84 6.01
CA ARG A 56 0.07 5.79 7.09
C ARG A 56 -1.05 6.79 7.10
N GLN A 57 -1.56 7.09 8.28
CA GLN A 57 -2.49 8.18 8.46
C GLN A 57 -1.75 9.42 8.95
N VAL A 58 -2.02 10.55 8.31
CA VAL A 58 -1.60 11.87 8.78
C VAL A 58 -2.83 12.76 8.71
N ASP A 59 -3.26 13.30 9.86
CA ASP A 59 -4.52 14.03 10.00
C ASP A 59 -5.73 13.22 9.47
N ARG A 60 -6.45 13.77 8.48
CA ARG A 60 -7.54 13.10 7.76
C ARG A 60 -7.13 12.60 6.38
N LYS A 61 -5.86 12.27 6.18
CA LYS A 61 -5.33 11.73 4.92
C LYS A 61 -4.69 10.36 5.13
N LEU A 62 -5.03 9.42 4.25
CA LEU A 62 -4.34 8.13 4.16
C LEU A 62 -3.29 8.18 3.06
N HIS A 63 -2.04 8.04 3.46
CA HIS A 63 -0.88 7.90 2.60
C HIS A 63 -0.63 6.41 2.37
N VAL A 64 -0.79 5.97 1.12
CA VAL A 64 -0.55 4.59 0.70
C VAL A 64 0.62 4.58 -0.27
N SER A 65 1.65 3.80 0.02
CA SER A 65 2.83 3.68 -0.83
C SER A 65 3.31 2.25 -0.93
N GLY A 66 4.01 1.93 -2.02
CA GLY A 66 4.70 0.66 -2.18
C GLY A 66 5.99 0.84 -2.96
N LYS A 67 7.03 0.10 -2.59
CA LYS A 67 8.33 0.10 -3.29
C LYS A 67 8.87 -1.33 -3.37
N SER A 68 9.08 -1.81 -4.58
CA SER A 68 9.67 -3.14 -4.85
C SER A 68 10.96 -2.99 -5.65
N GLU A 69 11.98 -3.79 -5.32
CA GLU A 69 13.23 -3.91 -6.09
C GLU A 69 13.43 -5.37 -6.49
N LYS A 70 13.45 -5.64 -7.79
CA LYS A 70 13.61 -7.00 -8.35
C LYS A 70 14.93 -7.09 -9.09
N LYS A 71 15.75 -8.07 -8.72
CA LYS A 71 16.97 -8.44 -9.45
C LYS A 71 16.58 -9.33 -10.63
N HIS A 72 17.09 -9.00 -11.80
CA HIS A 72 16.95 -9.82 -13.01
C HIS A 72 18.33 -10.24 -13.49
N GLU A 73 18.51 -11.54 -13.75
CA GLU A 73 19.76 -12.12 -14.26
C GLU A 73 19.54 -12.61 -15.68
N ASP A 74 20.46 -12.32 -16.59
CA ASP A 74 20.32 -12.65 -18.01
C ASP A 74 20.82 -14.06 -18.39
N GLY A 75 21.26 -14.84 -17.39
CA GLY A 75 21.85 -16.17 -17.57
C GLY A 75 23.26 -16.16 -18.18
N LYS A 76 23.80 -14.99 -18.52
CA LYS A 76 25.15 -14.78 -19.07
C LYS A 76 26.07 -14.09 -18.06
N GLY A 77 25.69 -14.08 -16.79
CA GLY A 77 26.43 -13.46 -15.68
C GLY A 77 26.21 -11.95 -15.54
N SER A 78 25.29 -11.34 -16.30
CA SER A 78 24.86 -9.96 -16.07
C SER A 78 23.58 -9.91 -15.26
N TYR A 79 23.48 -8.88 -14.41
CA TYR A 79 22.27 -8.59 -13.66
C TYR A 79 21.84 -7.13 -13.82
N SER A 80 20.54 -6.90 -13.77
CA SER A 80 19.92 -5.58 -13.67
C SER A 80 18.96 -5.52 -12.49
N TYR A 81 18.68 -4.31 -12.01
CA TYR A 81 17.67 -4.09 -10.98
C TYR A 81 16.54 -3.26 -11.55
N ARG A 82 15.31 -3.69 -11.27
CA ARG A 82 14.09 -2.92 -11.54
C ARG A 82 13.49 -2.48 -10.22
N THR A 83 13.44 -1.17 -9.99
CA THR A 83 12.73 -0.59 -8.86
C THR A 83 11.39 -0.03 -9.33
N GLN A 84 10.30 -0.44 -8.70
CA GLN A 84 8.95 0.07 -8.94
C GLN A 84 8.45 0.76 -7.68
N GLU A 85 7.87 1.94 -7.82
CA GLU A 85 7.31 2.70 -6.70
C GLU A 85 5.97 3.35 -7.06
N PHE A 86 5.04 3.37 -6.10
CA PHE A 86 3.84 4.20 -6.16
C PHE A 86 3.62 4.95 -4.84
N ARG A 87 2.96 6.10 -4.94
CA ARG A 87 2.46 6.88 -3.80
C ARG A 87 1.08 7.43 -4.12
N ARG A 88 0.15 7.30 -3.17
CA ARG A 88 -1.20 7.86 -3.25
C ARG A 88 -1.61 8.43 -1.91
N VAL A 89 -2.43 9.47 -1.98
CA VAL A 89 -3.03 10.13 -0.83
C VAL A 89 -4.52 10.14 -1.04
N PHE A 90 -5.27 9.71 -0.03
CA PHE A 90 -6.73 9.70 -0.04
C PHE A 90 -7.23 10.51 1.14
N ASP A 91 -8.09 11.49 0.88
CA ASP A 91 -8.83 12.18 1.94
C ASP A 91 -9.85 11.23 2.56
N LEU A 92 -9.86 11.14 3.89
CA LEU A 92 -10.87 10.39 4.61
C LEU A 92 -12.23 11.10 4.46
N PRO A 93 -13.31 10.40 4.08
CA PRO A 93 -14.63 10.98 3.97
C PRO A 93 -15.12 11.61 5.29
N GLN A 94 -15.97 12.62 5.19
CA GLN A 94 -16.62 13.20 6.36
C GLN A 94 -17.48 12.14 7.06
N GLY A 95 -17.43 12.12 8.40
CA GLY A 95 -18.17 11.16 9.20
C GLY A 95 -17.50 9.80 9.37
N VAL A 96 -16.29 9.59 8.84
CA VAL A 96 -15.42 8.47 9.24
C VAL A 96 -14.66 8.84 10.51
N ASN A 97 -14.62 7.92 11.49
CA ASN A 97 -13.66 8.00 12.58
C ASN A 97 -12.27 7.54 12.07
N PRO A 98 -11.25 8.41 12.03
CA PRO A 98 -9.93 8.03 11.52
C PRO A 98 -9.28 6.88 12.32
N GLU A 99 -9.51 6.80 13.64
CA GLU A 99 -8.97 5.73 14.49
C GLU A 99 -9.60 4.36 14.22
N ALA A 100 -10.76 4.33 13.55
CA ALA A 100 -11.47 3.10 13.22
C ALA A 100 -11.14 2.57 11.81
N VAL A 101 -10.16 3.18 11.13
CA VAL A 101 -9.70 2.71 9.82
C VAL A 101 -8.98 1.38 10.00
N THR A 102 -9.36 0.40 9.18
CA THR A 102 -8.74 -0.93 9.14
C THR A 102 -8.20 -1.22 7.75
N CYS A 103 -7.15 -2.03 7.67
CA CYS A 103 -6.58 -2.49 6.41
C CYS A 103 -6.43 -4.01 6.41
N SER A 104 -6.64 -4.61 5.24
CA SER A 104 -6.42 -6.03 5.01
C SER A 104 -5.99 -6.25 3.56
N MET A 105 -5.37 -7.40 3.28
CA MET A 105 -4.89 -7.70 1.94
C MET A 105 -5.27 -9.11 1.53
N ALA A 106 -5.79 -9.25 0.31
CA ALA A 106 -6.17 -10.53 -0.26
C ALA A 106 -6.09 -10.47 -1.80
N GLY A 107 -5.64 -11.55 -2.44
CA GLY A 107 -5.65 -11.68 -3.90
C GLY A 107 -4.92 -10.55 -4.65
N GLY A 108 -3.81 -10.04 -4.09
CA GLY A 108 -3.05 -8.93 -4.69
C GLY A 108 -3.76 -7.57 -4.61
N LYS A 109 -4.76 -7.42 -3.73
CA LYS A 109 -5.48 -6.17 -3.51
C LYS A 109 -5.38 -5.77 -2.04
N LEU A 110 -5.12 -4.48 -1.81
CA LEU A 110 -5.22 -3.84 -0.50
C LEU A 110 -6.64 -3.30 -0.33
N TYR A 111 -7.28 -3.69 0.77
CA TYR A 111 -8.59 -3.25 1.19
C TYR A 111 -8.44 -2.36 2.41
N ILE A 112 -9.02 -1.17 2.34
CA ILE A 112 -9.06 -0.20 3.42
C ILE A 112 -10.54 0.07 3.71
N GLN A 113 -10.93 -0.09 4.96
CA GLN A 113 -12.32 0.03 5.39
C GLN A 113 -12.41 0.95 6.60
N ALA A 114 -13.48 1.72 6.66
CA ALA A 114 -13.75 2.58 7.80
C ALA A 114 -15.26 2.65 8.09
N PRO A 115 -15.71 2.39 9.32
CA PRO A 115 -17.12 2.49 9.66
C PRO A 115 -17.56 3.96 9.66
N LEU A 116 -18.84 4.20 9.34
CA LEU A 116 -19.46 5.49 9.57
C LEU A 116 -19.53 5.71 11.09
N GLN A 117 -19.05 6.84 11.55
CA GLN A 117 -19.21 7.25 12.94
C GLN A 117 -20.71 7.39 13.19
N ARG A 118 -21.27 6.52 14.06
CA ARG A 118 -22.65 6.70 14.54
C ARG A 118 -22.69 8.06 15.22
N GLN A 119 -23.31 9.03 14.56
CA GLN A 119 -23.75 10.23 15.23
C GLN A 119 -24.79 9.73 16.24
N LEU A 120 -24.51 9.87 17.53
CA LEU A 120 -25.54 9.75 18.55
C LEU A 120 -26.52 10.90 18.26
N THR A 121 -27.57 10.62 17.48
CA THR A 121 -28.66 11.57 17.31
C THR A 121 -29.32 11.69 18.67
N ASN A 122 -29.30 12.88 19.26
CA ASN A 122 -30.09 13.18 20.45
C ASN A 122 -31.55 12.80 20.17
N VAL A 123 -31.99 11.64 20.66
CA VAL A 123 -33.40 11.28 20.65
C VAL A 123 -34.03 12.18 21.72
N THR A 124 -34.74 13.22 21.30
CA THR A 124 -35.62 13.95 22.22
C THR A 124 -36.73 13.00 22.65
N ILE A 125 -36.52 12.31 23.78
CA ILE A 125 -37.57 11.54 24.45
C ILE A 125 -38.56 12.57 24.97
N LYS A 126 -39.67 12.81 24.25
CA LYS A 126 -40.82 13.52 24.80
C LYS A 126 -41.42 12.62 25.88
N MET A 127 -41.00 12.80 27.12
CA MET A 127 -41.74 12.27 28.28
C MET A 127 -43.07 13.02 28.33
N PHE A 128 -44.14 12.39 27.83
CA PHE A 128 -45.50 12.84 28.13
C PHE A 128 -45.79 12.43 29.58
N MET A 129 -45.66 13.38 30.52
CA MET A 129 -46.30 13.25 31.82
C MET A 129 -47.79 13.49 31.62
N ASN A 130 -48.61 12.43 31.73
CA ASN A 130 -50.04 12.59 31.98
C ASN A 130 -50.21 13.10 33.41
N LEU A 131 -50.65 14.35 33.55
CA LEU A 131 -51.25 14.82 34.79
C LEU A 131 -52.70 14.32 34.78
N LEU A 132 -52.98 13.24 35.51
CA LEU A 132 -54.35 12.90 35.88
C LEU A 132 -54.76 13.89 36.98
N THR A 133 -55.88 14.57 36.73
CA THR A 133 -56.53 15.51 37.64
C THR A 133 -57.25 14.77 38.76
#